data_AF-A0A382TVC8-F1
#
_entry.id   AF-A0A382TVC8-F1
#
_cell.length_a   1.000
_cell.length_b   1.000
_cell.length_c   1.000
_cell.angle_alpha   90.00
_cell.angle_beta   90.00
_cell.angle_gamma   90.00
#
_symmetry.space_group_name_H-M   'P 1'
#
loop_
_entity.id
_entity.type
_entity.pdbx_description
1 polymer ?
#
loop_
_entity_poly.entity_id
_entity_poly.type
_entity_poly.pdbx_seq_one_letter_code
_entity_poly.pdbx_strand_id
1 'polypeptide(L)'
;MFVIGLTGGIGSGKTEASKILEAFGAKTINADIFGHYIYKKNTKAWKKIVEEFGQTILDKDGNIVRSKLAKRVFSSKNELEKLNHICHPEIKNLVIEELNQFRLDEISIVVVEAAILIEANWKDIVDEVWSIESKTSIIFNRVKKRDGINHQAIQLRMDSQMD
;
A
#
# COMPACT_ATOMS: atom_id res chain seq x y z
N MET A 1 -6.95 19.49 11.58
CA MET A 1 -7.10 18.24 10.82
C MET A 1 -6.67 17.09 11.71
N PHE A 2 -7.52 16.07 11.86
CA PHE A 2 -7.26 14.83 12.56
C PHE A 2 -7.09 13.70 11.53
N VAL A 3 -6.05 12.89 11.65
CA VAL A 3 -5.64 11.89 10.66
C VAL A 3 -5.75 10.49 11.24
N ILE A 4 -6.63 9.68 10.66
CA ILE A 4 -6.82 8.27 11.02
C ILE A 4 -6.04 7.41 10.03
N GLY A 5 -5.06 6.65 10.51
CA GLY A 5 -4.42 5.58 9.77
C GLY A 5 -5.30 4.33 9.76
N LEU A 6 -5.90 3.99 8.62
CA LEU A 6 -6.74 2.81 8.47
C LEU A 6 -5.92 1.65 7.88
N THR A 7 -5.68 0.62 8.70
CA THR A 7 -4.93 -0.58 8.33
C THR A 7 -5.77 -1.85 8.50
N GLY A 8 -5.18 -3.00 8.23
CA GLY A 8 -5.80 -4.31 8.24
C GLY A 8 -5.33 -5.17 7.07
N GLY A 9 -5.35 -6.49 7.23
CA GLY A 9 -4.87 -7.43 6.22
C GLY A 9 -5.69 -7.46 4.92
N ILE A 10 -5.27 -8.26 3.96
CA ILE A 10 -6.03 -8.55 2.74
C ILE A 10 -7.44 -9.07 3.07
N GLY A 11 -8.46 -8.56 2.39
CA GLY A 11 -9.84 -9.04 2.53
C GLY A 11 -10.54 -8.69 3.85
N SER A 12 -9.88 -7.95 4.74
CA SER A 12 -10.45 -7.45 6.01
C SER A 12 -11.66 -6.55 5.83
N GLY A 13 -11.66 -5.70 4.79
CA GLY A 13 -12.72 -4.74 4.52
C GLY A 13 -12.32 -3.28 4.67
N LYS A 14 -11.02 -2.96 4.78
CA LYS A 14 -10.50 -1.57 4.84
C LYS A 14 -11.18 -0.62 3.86
N THR A 15 -11.20 -0.96 2.58
CA THR A 15 -11.77 -0.11 1.54
C THR A 15 -13.26 0.16 1.74
N GLU A 16 -14.01 -0.77 2.35
CA GLU A 16 -15.41 -0.55 2.69
C GLU A 16 -15.55 0.38 3.91
N ALA A 17 -14.70 0.20 4.93
CA ALA A 17 -14.64 1.10 6.07
C ALA A 17 -14.26 2.54 5.64
N SER A 18 -13.30 2.71 4.72
CA SER A 18 -12.95 4.01 4.13
C SER A 18 -14.14 4.68 3.48
N LYS A 19 -14.93 3.94 2.67
CA LYS A 19 -16.13 4.48 2.01
C LYS A 19 -17.21 4.90 3.01
N ILE A 20 -17.39 4.12 4.08
CA ILE A 20 -18.33 4.47 5.15
C ILE A 20 -17.88 5.79 5.81
N LEU A 21 -16.60 5.91 6.15
CA LEU A 21 -16.06 7.14 6.74
C LEU A 21 -16.17 8.34 5.78
N GLU A 22 -15.97 8.12 4.49
CA GLU A 22 -16.18 9.14 3.46
C GLU A 22 -17.64 9.60 3.39
N ALA A 23 -18.60 8.67 3.50
CA ALA A 23 -20.02 9.00 3.56
C ALA A 23 -20.40 9.82 4.82
N PHE A 24 -19.60 9.75 5.89
CA PHE A 24 -19.71 10.61 7.08
C PHE A 24 -18.91 11.92 6.97
N GLY A 25 -18.31 12.21 5.81
CA GLY A 25 -17.65 13.48 5.51
C GLY A 25 -16.13 13.50 5.67
N ALA A 26 -15.49 12.36 5.97
CA ALA A 26 -14.03 12.28 5.96
C ALA A 26 -13.48 12.33 4.52
N LYS A 27 -12.28 12.88 4.34
CA LYS A 27 -11.51 12.64 3.11
C LYS A 27 -10.69 11.38 3.26
N THR A 28 -10.48 10.66 2.16
CA THR A 28 -9.73 9.40 2.17
C THR A 28 -8.51 9.51 1.24
N ILE A 29 -7.39 8.97 1.69
CA ILE A 29 -6.14 8.81 0.94
C ILE A 29 -5.90 7.30 0.83
N ASN A 30 -5.87 6.77 -0.39
CA ASN A 30 -5.52 5.38 -0.61
C ASN A 30 -4.03 5.26 -1.02
N ALA A 31 -3.19 4.88 -0.07
CA ALA A 31 -1.75 4.77 -0.28
C ALA A 31 -1.36 3.68 -1.30
N ASP A 32 -2.20 2.67 -1.52
CA ASP A 32 -1.93 1.62 -2.51
C ASP A 32 -1.93 2.19 -3.93
N ILE A 33 -2.74 3.24 -4.21
CA ILE A 33 -2.75 3.95 -5.50
C ILE A 33 -1.37 4.59 -5.76
N PHE A 34 -0.78 5.21 -4.74
CA PHE A 34 0.58 5.75 -4.83
C PHE A 34 1.62 4.65 -5.02
N GLY A 35 1.42 3.49 -4.39
CA GLY A 35 2.20 2.29 -4.66
C GLY A 35 2.25 1.94 -6.14
N HIS A 36 1.17 2.13 -6.91
CA HIS A 36 1.19 1.96 -8.37
C HIS A 36 1.89 3.11 -9.10
N TYR A 37 1.67 4.35 -8.65
CA TYR A 37 2.25 5.55 -9.25
C TYR A 37 3.79 5.55 -9.20
N ILE A 38 4.38 5.15 -8.08
CA ILE A 38 5.84 5.20 -7.91
C ILE A 38 6.61 4.31 -8.90
N TYR A 39 5.98 3.31 -9.51
CA TYR A 39 6.59 2.48 -10.56
C TYR A 39 6.54 3.11 -11.95
N LYS A 40 5.84 4.23 -12.15
CA LYS A 40 5.79 4.89 -13.46
C LYS A 40 7.18 5.37 -13.88
N LYS A 41 7.48 5.24 -15.16
CA LYS A 41 8.77 5.63 -15.74
C LYS A 41 9.12 7.07 -15.35
N ASN A 42 10.40 7.30 -15.05
CA ASN A 42 10.99 8.59 -14.69
C ASN A 42 10.60 9.17 -13.31
N THR A 43 9.75 8.52 -12.52
CA THR A 43 9.58 8.91 -11.11
C THR A 43 10.88 8.68 -10.32
N LYS A 44 11.01 9.33 -9.17
CA LYS A 44 12.17 9.17 -8.28
C LYS A 44 12.35 7.72 -7.81
N ALA A 45 11.25 7.08 -7.41
CA ALA A 45 11.27 5.67 -7.01
C ALA A 45 11.64 4.75 -8.19
N TRP A 46 11.07 4.97 -9.38
CA TRP A 46 11.43 4.18 -10.58
C TRP A 46 12.93 4.21 -10.85
N LYS A 47 13.58 5.39 -10.77
CA LYS A 47 15.03 5.51 -11.00
C LYS A 47 15.82 4.67 -10.00
N LYS A 48 15.50 4.77 -8.70
CA LYS A 48 16.13 4.00 -7.63
C LYS A 48 15.91 2.48 -7.79
N ILE A 49 14.71 2.08 -8.20
CA ILE A 49 14.39 0.67 -8.45
C ILE A 49 15.21 0.13 -9.63
N VAL A 50 15.34 0.89 -10.73
CA VAL A 50 16.14 0.46 -11.89
C VAL A 50 17.64 0.43 -11.56
N GLU A 51 18.11 1.35 -10.72
CA GLU A 51 19.49 1.35 -10.22
C GLU A 51 19.79 0.10 -9.38
N GLU A 52 18.92 -0.25 -8.43
CA GLU A 52 19.10 -1.41 -7.54
C GLU A 52 18.89 -2.75 -8.24
N PHE A 53 17.82 -2.87 -9.04
CA PHE A 53 17.39 -4.14 -9.64
C PHE A 53 17.82 -4.30 -11.11
N GLY A 54 18.50 -3.31 -11.67
CA GLY A 54 19.01 -3.31 -13.04
C GLY A 54 17.92 -3.21 -14.12
N GLN A 55 18.33 -3.20 -15.38
CA GLN A 55 17.40 -3.03 -16.51
C GLN A 55 16.62 -4.30 -16.87
N THR A 56 16.96 -5.46 -16.29
CA THR A 56 16.31 -6.75 -16.63
C THR A 56 14.84 -6.79 -16.22
N ILE A 57 14.44 -5.97 -15.25
CA ILE A 57 13.04 -5.79 -14.82
C ILE A 57 12.22 -4.89 -15.75
N LEU A 58 12.82 -4.29 -16.78
CA LEU A 58 12.14 -3.39 -17.70
C LEU A 58 11.57 -4.13 -18.93
N ASP A 59 10.58 -3.49 -19.57
CA ASP A 59 10.17 -3.79 -20.95
C ASP A 59 10.95 -2.92 -21.96
N LYS A 60 10.65 -3.09 -23.24
CA LYS A 60 11.28 -2.32 -24.34
C LYS A 60 11.01 -0.82 -24.28
N ASP A 61 9.95 -0.40 -23.62
CA ASP A 61 9.53 0.99 -23.50
C ASP A 61 10.09 1.62 -22.20
N GLY A 62 10.81 0.84 -21.38
CA GLY A 62 11.43 1.25 -20.13
C GLY A 62 10.47 1.25 -18.93
N ASN A 63 9.33 0.57 -19.02
CA ASN A 63 8.43 0.40 -17.88
C ASN A 63 8.83 -0.81 -17.04
N ILE A 64 8.61 -0.72 -15.72
CA ILE A 64 8.85 -1.85 -14.81
C ILE A 64 7.81 -2.95 -15.07
N VAL A 65 8.29 -4.13 -15.44
CA VAL A 65 7.48 -5.34 -15.55
C VAL A 65 7.32 -5.94 -14.15
N ARG A 66 6.18 -5.65 -13.51
CA ARG A 66 5.90 -6.03 -12.11
C ARG A 66 6.08 -7.52 -11.85
N SER A 67 5.76 -8.39 -12.81
CA SER A 67 5.95 -9.84 -12.66
C SER A 67 7.43 -10.24 -12.60
N LYS A 68 8.31 -9.58 -13.36
CA LYS A 68 9.76 -9.80 -13.31
C LYS A 68 10.34 -9.32 -11.98
N LEU A 69 9.93 -8.12 -11.53
CA LEU A 69 10.35 -7.57 -10.24
C LEU A 69 9.88 -8.47 -9.10
N ALA A 70 8.60 -8.85 -9.08
CA ALA A 70 8.01 -9.75 -8.09
C ALA A 70 8.78 -11.06 -7.99
N LYS A 71 9.08 -11.72 -9.13
CA LYS A 71 9.85 -12.97 -9.16
C LYS A 71 11.21 -12.83 -8.47
N ARG A 72 11.87 -11.67 -8.60
CA ARG A 72 13.16 -11.39 -7.98
C ARG A 72 13.06 -11.07 -6.49
N VAL A 73 12.13 -10.21 -6.10
CA VAL A 73 12.04 -9.76 -4.69
C VAL A 73 11.40 -10.81 -3.79
N PHE A 74 10.45 -11.60 -4.29
CA PHE A 74 9.84 -12.66 -3.48
C PHE A 74 10.70 -13.92 -3.37
N SER A 75 11.80 -14.04 -4.11
CA SER A 75 12.77 -15.13 -3.93
C SER A 75 13.86 -14.79 -2.90
N SER A 76 13.89 -13.58 -2.34
CA SER A 76 14.91 -13.14 -1.38
C SER A 76 14.37 -12.08 -0.42
N LYS A 77 14.33 -12.40 0.88
CA LYS A 77 13.91 -11.45 1.92
C LYS A 77 14.70 -10.13 1.86
N ASN A 78 16.02 -10.21 1.63
CA ASN A 78 16.89 -9.05 1.50
C ASN A 78 16.53 -8.17 0.28
N GLU A 79 16.17 -8.79 -0.86
CA GLU A 79 15.75 -8.04 -2.05
C GLU A 79 14.38 -7.38 -1.84
N LEU A 80 13.46 -8.04 -1.12
CA LEU A 80 12.18 -7.44 -0.72
C LEU A 80 12.39 -6.24 0.22
N GLU A 81 13.27 -6.37 1.22
CA GLU A 81 13.61 -5.28 2.14
C GLU A 81 14.19 -4.07 1.39
N LYS A 82 15.11 -4.29 0.45
CA LYS A 82 15.64 -3.22 -0.43
C LYS A 82 14.53 -2.52 -1.21
N LEU A 83 13.61 -3.27 -1.82
CA LEU A 83 12.48 -2.69 -2.54
C LEU A 83 11.61 -1.85 -1.59
N ASN A 84 11.31 -2.36 -0.41
CA ASN A 84 10.51 -1.66 0.59
C ASN A 84 11.20 -0.37 1.07
N HIS A 85 12.51 -0.40 1.29
CA HIS A 85 13.31 0.78 1.65
C HIS A 85 13.30 1.87 0.57
N ILE A 86 13.17 1.49 -0.70
CA ILE A 86 13.02 2.45 -1.80
C ILE A 86 11.58 2.98 -1.86
N CYS A 87 10.59 2.09 -1.78
CA CYS A 87 9.19 2.41 -2.04
C CYS A 87 8.52 3.13 -0.87
N HIS A 88 8.66 2.66 0.37
CA HIS A 88 7.90 3.17 1.51
C HIS A 88 8.12 4.67 1.77
N PRO A 89 9.37 5.20 1.75
CA PRO A 89 9.56 6.63 1.95
C PRO A 89 8.95 7.49 0.83
N GLU A 90 9.01 7.01 -0.42
CA GLU A 90 8.46 7.76 -1.56
C GLU A 90 6.93 7.78 -1.53
N ILE A 91 6.28 6.67 -1.13
CA ILE A 91 4.83 6.65 -0.94
C ILE A 91 4.43 7.53 0.25
N LYS A 92 5.15 7.47 1.37
CA LYS A 92 4.91 8.30 2.54
C LYS A 92 4.94 9.80 2.20
N ASN A 93 5.90 10.22 1.37
CA ASN A 93 5.99 11.61 0.94
C ASN A 93 4.75 12.04 0.13
N LEU A 94 4.26 11.19 -0.78
CA LEU A 94 3.03 11.47 -1.54
C LEU A 94 1.81 11.61 -0.61
N VAL A 95 1.71 10.76 0.41
CA VAL A 95 0.66 10.87 1.44
C VAL A 95 0.80 12.19 2.21
N ILE A 96 2.02 12.58 2.63
CA ILE A 96 2.26 13.85 3.33
C ILE A 96 1.90 15.05 2.44
N GLU A 97 2.23 15.00 1.15
CA GLU A 97 1.86 16.04 0.18
C GLU A 97 0.34 16.21 0.09
N GLU A 98 -0.42 15.11 -0.01
CA GLU A 98 -1.88 15.15 -0.06
C GLU A 98 -2.49 15.60 1.28
N LEU A 99 -1.95 15.15 2.42
CA LEU A 99 -2.33 15.66 3.74
C LEU A 99 -2.11 17.18 3.86
N ASN A 100 -1.01 17.69 3.31
CA ASN A 100 -0.76 19.13 3.31
C ASN A 100 -1.75 19.90 2.43
N GLN A 101 -2.19 19.33 1.29
CA GLN A 101 -3.27 19.93 0.50
C GLN A 101 -4.58 19.96 1.29
N PHE A 102 -4.96 18.86 1.93
CA PHE A 102 -6.18 18.83 2.76
C PHE A 102 -6.13 19.77 3.97
N ARG A 103 -4.95 20.07 4.52
CA ARG A 103 -4.80 21.13 5.53
C ARG A 103 -5.11 22.50 4.96
N LEU A 104 -4.67 22.80 3.73
CA LEU A 104 -4.97 24.07 3.06
C LEU A 104 -6.45 24.20 2.71
N ASP A 105 -7.08 23.08 2.35
CA ASP A 105 -8.53 22.99 2.09
C ASP A 105 -9.39 22.95 3.37
N GLU A 106 -8.79 23.17 4.54
CA GLU A 106 -9.45 23.19 5.86
C GLU A 106 -10.21 21.88 6.20
N ILE A 107 -9.78 20.75 5.65
CA ILE A 107 -10.38 19.44 5.94
C ILE A 107 -10.13 19.07 7.40
N SER A 108 -11.21 18.72 8.08
CA SER A 108 -11.18 18.41 9.52
C SER A 108 -10.73 16.98 9.81
N ILE A 109 -11.14 15.99 9.01
CA ILE A 109 -10.84 14.57 9.21
C ILE A 109 -10.34 13.93 7.91
N VAL A 110 -9.21 13.25 7.97
CA VAL A 110 -8.64 12.49 6.85
C VAL A 110 -8.36 11.05 7.28
N VAL A 111 -8.67 10.09 6.41
CA VAL A 111 -8.38 8.68 6.59
C VAL A 111 -7.28 8.26 5.60
N VAL A 112 -6.13 7.83 6.11
CA VAL A 112 -5.05 7.26 5.31
C VAL A 112 -5.20 5.74 5.31
N GLU A 113 -5.75 5.18 4.23
CA GLU A 113 -5.84 3.74 4.01
C GLU A 113 -4.51 3.21 3.47
N ALA A 114 -3.84 2.36 4.25
CA ALA A 114 -2.59 1.73 3.85
C ALA A 114 -2.48 0.32 4.45
N ALA A 115 -2.26 -0.70 3.61
CA ALA A 115 -2.09 -2.07 4.07
C ALA A 115 -0.78 -2.31 4.84
N ILE A 116 0.21 -1.44 4.65
CA ILE A 116 1.57 -1.55 5.21
C ILE A 116 1.87 -0.47 6.25
N LEU A 117 0.84 0.18 6.82
CA LEU A 117 1.01 1.36 7.67
C LEU A 117 1.95 1.10 8.85
N ILE A 118 1.84 -0.09 9.45
CA ILE A 118 2.61 -0.48 10.64
C ILE A 118 4.03 -0.88 10.23
N GLU A 119 4.14 -1.73 9.21
CA GLU A 119 5.38 -2.27 8.64
C GLU A 119 6.27 -1.17 8.04
N ALA A 120 5.65 -0.15 7.47
CA ALA A 120 6.32 1.01 6.91
C ALA A 120 6.64 2.09 7.95
N ASN A 121 6.25 1.88 9.21
CA ASN A 121 6.45 2.82 10.32
C ASN A 121 5.90 4.23 10.02
N TRP A 122 4.64 4.31 9.60
CA TRP A 122 3.95 5.58 9.29
C TRP A 122 3.13 6.14 10.47
N LYS A 123 3.34 5.60 11.67
CA LYS A 123 2.63 6.06 12.89
C LYS A 123 2.92 7.53 13.23
N ASP A 124 4.00 8.09 12.70
CA ASP A 124 4.40 9.48 12.89
C ASP A 124 3.64 10.48 11.99
N ILE A 125 2.86 10.01 11.02
CA ILE A 125 2.05 10.86 10.13
C ILE A 125 0.54 10.72 10.35
N VAL A 126 0.12 9.99 11.38
CA VAL A 126 -1.28 9.79 11.76
C VAL A 126 -1.46 10.06 13.25
N ASP A 127 -2.65 10.50 13.65
CA ASP A 127 -3.00 10.76 15.05
C ASP A 127 -3.51 9.48 15.74
N GLU A 128 -4.25 8.65 15.02
CA GLU A 128 -4.73 7.35 15.48
C GLU A 128 -4.55 6.26 14.43
N VAL A 129 -4.38 5.02 14.87
CA VAL A 129 -4.37 3.84 13.99
C VAL A 129 -5.59 2.99 14.26
N TRP A 130 -6.43 2.80 13.24
CA TRP A 130 -7.58 1.92 13.27
C TRP A 130 -7.29 0.68 12.43
N SER A 131 -7.34 -0.50 13.05
CA SER A 131 -7.18 -1.77 12.35
C SER A 131 -8.54 -2.38 12.05
N ILE A 132 -8.75 -2.77 10.79
CA ILE A 132 -9.93 -3.52 10.37
C ILE A 132 -9.61 -5.00 10.37
N GLU A 133 -10.38 -5.75 11.17
CA GLU A 133 -10.25 -7.20 11.27
C GLU A 133 -11.47 -7.94 10.71
N SER A 134 -11.25 -9.17 10.29
CA SER A 134 -12.32 -10.10 9.92
C SER A 134 -11.86 -11.53 10.16
N LYS A 135 -12.82 -12.41 10.43
CA LYS A 135 -12.54 -13.85 10.57
C LYS A 135 -11.86 -14.36 9.30
N THR A 136 -10.81 -15.17 9.48
CA THR A 136 -10.03 -15.79 8.40
C THR A 136 -10.91 -16.45 7.36
N SER A 137 -11.93 -17.22 7.77
CA SER A 137 -12.88 -17.87 6.85
C SER A 137 -13.63 -16.89 5.94
N ILE A 138 -13.98 -15.69 6.46
CA ILE A 138 -14.62 -14.63 5.69
C ILE A 138 -13.62 -14.00 4.72
N ILE A 139 -12.38 -13.75 5.16
CA ILE A 139 -11.30 -13.24 4.31
C ILE A 139 -11.09 -14.18 3.11
N PHE A 140 -10.95 -15.49 3.36
CA PHE A 140 -10.79 -16.49 2.31
C PHE A 140 -11.93 -16.45 1.30
N ASN A 141 -13.18 -16.42 1.77
CA ASN A 141 -14.35 -16.35 0.88
C ASN A 141 -14.36 -15.08 0.04
N ARG A 142 -14.07 -13.91 0.64
CA ARG A 142 -14.01 -12.62 -0.07
C ARG A 142 -12.91 -12.60 -1.13
N VAL A 143 -11.69 -12.99 -0.76
CA VAL A 143 -10.53 -12.94 -1.66
C VAL A 143 -10.67 -13.95 -2.78
N LYS A 144 -11.15 -15.17 -2.50
CA LYS A 144 -11.43 -16.17 -3.54
C LYS A 144 -12.46 -15.67 -4.54
N LYS A 145 -13.56 -15.06 -4.07
CA LYS A 145 -14.63 -14.53 -4.93
C LYS A 145 -14.15 -13.34 -5.78
N ARG A 146 -13.32 -12.46 -5.24
CA ARG A 146 -12.84 -11.23 -5.91
C ARG A 146 -11.67 -11.50 -6.87
N ASP A 147 -10.68 -12.26 -6.42
CA ASP A 147 -9.38 -12.38 -7.11
C ASP A 147 -9.23 -13.73 -7.84
N GLY A 148 -10.10 -14.71 -7.58
CA GLY A 148 -10.03 -16.04 -8.21
C GLY A 148 -8.79 -16.87 -7.85
N ILE A 149 -8.03 -16.47 -6.83
CA ILE A 149 -6.79 -17.14 -6.42
C ILE A 149 -7.03 -18.32 -5.47
N ASN A 150 -6.09 -19.25 -5.46
CA ASN A 150 -6.15 -20.44 -4.60
C ASN A 150 -5.81 -20.13 -3.13
N HIS A 151 -6.11 -21.08 -2.25
CA HIS A 151 -5.91 -20.92 -0.81
C HIS A 151 -4.45 -20.60 -0.42
N GLN A 152 -3.48 -21.24 -1.06
CA GLN A 152 -2.06 -21.03 -0.78
C GLN A 152 -1.63 -19.59 -1.11
N ALA A 153 -2.09 -19.05 -2.24
CA ALA A 153 -1.82 -17.67 -2.63
C ALA A 153 -2.47 -16.64 -1.69
N ILE A 154 -3.64 -16.95 -1.13
CA ILE A 154 -4.28 -16.09 -0.11
C ILE A 154 -3.46 -16.11 1.18
N GLN A 155 -3.07 -17.30 1.65
CA GLN A 155 -2.28 -17.46 2.88
C GLN A 155 -0.95 -16.71 2.80
N LEU A 156 -0.21 -16.85 1.69
CA LEU A 156 1.05 -16.12 1.47
C LEU A 156 0.88 -14.60 1.54
N ARG A 157 -0.27 -14.06 1.11
CA ARG A 157 -0.56 -12.63 1.22
C ARG A 157 -0.90 -12.20 2.64
N MET A 158 -1.57 -13.07 3.41
CA MET A 158 -1.81 -12.82 4.84
C MET A 158 -0.49 -12.84 5.61
N ASP A 159 0.35 -13.85 5.38
CA ASP A 159 1.64 -14.03 6.09
C ASP A 159 2.69 -12.95 5.76
N SER A 160 2.49 -12.20 4.67
CA SER A 160 3.41 -11.10 4.27
C SER A 160 3.01 -9.74 4.84
N GLN A 161 1.92 -9.68 5.62
CA GLN A 161 1.42 -8.51 6.32
C GLN A 161 1.53 -8.77 7.82
N MET A 162 1.81 -7.75 8.62
CA MET A 162 1.71 -7.86 10.07
C MET A 162 0.24 -7.90 10.46
N ASP A 163 -0.10 -8.84 11.34
CA ASP A 163 -1.36 -8.82 12.10
C ASP A 163 -1.32 -7.70 13.16
#